data_AF-A0A5C6CCB2-F1
#
_entry.id   AF-A0A5C6CCB2-F1
#
_cell.length_a   1.000
_cell.length_b   1.000
_cell.length_c   1.000
_cell.angle_alpha   90.00
_cell.angle_beta   90.00
_cell.angle_gamma   90.00
#
_symmetry.space_group_name_H-M   'P 1'
#
loop_
_entity.id
_entity.type
_entity.pdbx_description
1 polymer ?
#
loop_
_entity_poly.entity_id
_entity_poly.type
_entity_poly.pdbx_seq_one_letter_code
_entity_poly.pdbx_strand_id
1 'polypeptide(L)'
;MTRDDLLAALQIVHQELEQANDLDDADVSRLRQTMSEIQEVLDKSGEETGSFSDQINESARRFEESHPVLTNTLGRIADMLQQMGI
;
A
#
# COMPACT_ATOMS: atom_id res chain seq x y z
N MET A 1 -8.63 -3.81 -14.16
CA MET A 1 -8.83 -3.27 -12.80
C MET A 1 -8.97 -1.76 -12.91
N THR A 2 -9.78 -1.16 -12.05
CA THR A 2 -10.07 0.28 -12.06
C THR A 2 -9.43 0.96 -10.84
N ARG A 3 -9.28 2.30 -10.89
CA ARG A 3 -8.80 3.12 -9.75
C ARG A 3 -9.55 2.81 -8.45
N ASP A 4 -10.83 2.45 -8.55
CA ASP A 4 -11.71 2.10 -7.44
C ASP A 4 -11.26 0.81 -6.71
N ASP A 5 -10.78 -0.20 -7.45
CA ASP A 5 -10.28 -1.45 -6.88
C ASP A 5 -9.03 -1.22 -6.02
N LEU A 6 -8.14 -0.33 -6.48
CA LEU A 6 -6.93 0.02 -5.73
C LEU A 6 -7.28 0.80 -4.45
N LEU A 7 -8.22 1.75 -4.54
CA LEU A 7 -8.72 2.49 -3.38
C LEU A 7 -9.38 1.57 -2.35
N ALA A 8 -10.17 0.59 -2.80
CA ALA A 8 -10.76 -0.42 -1.93
C ALA A 8 -9.67 -1.25 -1.23
N ALA A 9 -8.64 -1.68 -1.94
CA ALA A 9 -7.52 -2.42 -1.36
C ALA A 9 -6.72 -1.59 -0.35
N LEU A 10 -6.45 -0.32 -0.65
CA LEU A 10 -5.79 0.61 0.26
C LEU A 10 -6.61 0.79 1.55
N GLN A 11 -7.93 0.92 1.42
CA GLN A 11 -8.83 1.08 2.56
C GLN A 11 -8.86 -0.17 3.46
N ILE A 12 -8.80 -1.37 2.86
CA ILE A 12 -8.71 -2.64 3.60
C ILE A 12 -7.42 -2.65 4.42
N VAL A 13 -6.27 -2.34 3.81
CA VAL A 13 -5.00 -2.28 4.55
C VAL A 13 -5.08 -1.25 5.67
N HIS A 14 -5.67 -0.07 5.44
CA HIS A 14 -5.83 0.94 6.47
C HIS A 14 -6.61 0.40 7.68
N GLN A 15 -7.72 -0.29 7.44
CA GLN A 15 -8.51 -0.89 8.52
C GLN A 15 -7.76 -2.00 9.25
N GLU A 16 -7.00 -2.82 8.53
CA GLU A 16 -6.19 -3.87 9.13
C GLU A 16 -5.06 -3.28 10.00
N LEU A 17 -4.47 -2.16 9.58
CA LEU A 17 -3.49 -1.42 10.39
C LEU A 17 -4.09 -0.85 11.67
N GLU A 18 -5.28 -0.27 11.59
CA GLU A 18 -5.96 0.29 12.78
C GLU A 18 -6.39 -0.80 13.77
N GLN A 19 -6.65 -2.02 13.29
CA GLN A 19 -6.99 -3.17 14.13
C GLN A 19 -5.77 -3.90 14.68
N ALA A 20 -4.66 -3.90 13.95
CA ALA A 20 -3.42 -4.53 14.37
C ALA A 20 -2.74 -3.70 15.47
N ASN A 21 -3.07 -4.05 16.72
CA ASN A 21 -2.49 -3.46 17.94
C ASN A 21 -0.99 -3.77 18.14
N ASP A 22 -0.40 -4.62 17.30
CA ASP A 22 1.01 -5.06 17.39
C ASP A 22 1.92 -4.35 16.37
N LEU A 23 1.40 -3.38 15.62
CA LEU A 23 2.20 -2.62 14.67
C LEU A 23 2.94 -1.49 15.38
N ASP A 24 4.21 -1.32 15.02
CA ASP A 24 5.02 -0.21 15.49
C ASP A 24 4.52 1.10 14.86
N ASP A 25 4.40 2.15 15.66
CA ASP A 25 3.91 3.48 15.25
C ASP A 25 4.69 4.04 14.04
N ALA A 26 5.98 3.70 13.96
CA ALA A 26 6.86 4.07 12.85
C ALA A 26 6.49 3.37 11.54
N ASP A 27 6.13 2.09 11.60
CA ASP A 27 5.72 1.30 10.44
C ASP A 27 4.31 1.71 9.96
N VAL A 28 3.39 1.97 10.88
CA VAL A 28 2.05 2.51 10.57
C VAL A 28 2.16 3.87 9.90
N SER A 29 3.01 4.76 10.41
CA SER A 29 3.21 6.11 9.85
C SER A 29 3.76 6.07 8.43
N ARG A 30 4.77 5.22 8.16
CA ARG A 30 5.29 5.05 6.79
C ARG A 30 4.23 4.54 5.84
N LEU A 31 3.47 3.53 6.26
CA LEU A 31 2.48 2.92 5.38
C LEU A 31 1.35 3.89 5.07
N ARG A 32 0.88 4.66 6.06
CA ARG A 32 -0.08 5.75 5.86
C ARG A 32 0.44 6.83 4.91
N GLN A 33 1.73 7.14 4.99
CA GLN A 33 2.37 8.10 4.09
C GLN A 33 2.39 7.56 2.66
N THR A 34 2.89 6.34 2.44
CA THR A 34 2.90 5.71 1.12
C THR A 34 1.50 5.61 0.51
N MET A 35 0.47 5.29 1.31
CA MET A 35 -0.93 5.30 0.84
C MET A 35 -1.40 6.68 0.39
N SER A 36 -1.12 7.72 1.18
CA SER A 36 -1.50 9.09 0.85
C SER A 36 -0.81 9.57 -0.43
N GLU A 37 0.47 9.22 -0.59
CA GLU A 37 1.23 9.55 -1.79
C GLU A 37 0.68 8.83 -3.04
N ILE A 38 0.30 7.55 -2.93
CA ILE A 38 -0.38 6.81 -4.01
C ILE A 38 -1.72 7.47 -4.37
N GLN A 39 -2.50 7.89 -3.38
CA GLN A 39 -3.76 8.61 -3.62
C GLN A 39 -3.53 9.95 -4.31
N GLU A 40 -2.51 10.71 -3.91
CA GLU A 40 -2.12 11.96 -4.56
C GLU A 40 -1.68 11.75 -6.01
N VAL A 41 -0.91 10.71 -6.30
CA VAL A 41 -0.44 10.41 -7.66
C VAL A 41 -1.57 9.88 -8.56
N LEU A 42 -2.49 9.10 -8.01
CA LEU A 42 -3.71 8.71 -8.72
C LEU A 42 -4.61 9.89 -9.03
N ASP A 43 -4.56 10.94 -8.21
CA ASP A 43 -5.31 12.18 -8.43
C ASP A 43 -4.58 13.10 -9.42
N LYS A 44 -3.26 13.21 -9.27
CA LYS A 44 -2.35 13.94 -10.16
C LYS A 44 -1.86 13.01 -11.27
N SER A 45 -2.75 12.67 -12.19
CA SER A 45 -2.51 12.09 -13.53
C SER A 45 -1.03 11.86 -13.95
N GLY A 46 -0.36 10.86 -13.39
CA GLY A 46 0.51 9.94 -14.14
C GLY A 46 2.01 10.20 -14.35
N GLU A 47 2.73 11.03 -13.57
CA GLU A 47 4.15 11.32 -13.90
C GLU A 47 5.23 10.83 -12.90
N GLU A 48 4.91 10.25 -11.74
CA GLU A 48 5.94 9.89 -10.72
C GLU A 48 5.76 8.50 -10.08
N THR A 49 5.41 7.47 -10.84
CA THR A 49 4.76 6.28 -10.27
C THR A 49 5.67 5.09 -9.94
N GLY A 50 6.78 4.93 -10.67
CA GLY A 50 7.59 3.70 -10.60
C GLY A 50 8.29 3.45 -9.26
N SER A 51 8.38 4.47 -8.40
CA SER A 51 9.04 4.34 -7.09
C SER A 51 8.12 3.79 -5.99
N PHE A 52 6.79 3.82 -6.18
CA PHE A 52 5.82 3.43 -5.15
C PHE A 52 5.65 1.92 -5.03
N SER A 53 5.66 1.22 -6.16
CA SER A 53 5.59 -0.24 -6.21
C SER A 53 6.75 -0.88 -5.44
N ASP A 54 7.96 -0.32 -5.55
CA ASP A 54 9.14 -0.77 -4.81
C ASP A 54 9.01 -0.49 -3.30
N GLN A 55 8.52 0.70 -2.92
CA GLN A 55 8.33 1.08 -1.53
C GLN A 55 7.23 0.25 -0.83
N ILE A 56 6.14 -0.05 -1.52
CA ILE A 56 5.07 -0.95 -1.03
C ILE A 56 5.64 -2.36 -0.83
N ASN A 57 6.46 -2.86 -1.76
CA ASN A 57 7.04 -4.20 -1.68
C ASN A 57 8.04 -4.34 -0.51
N GLU A 58 8.90 -3.33 -0.31
CA GLU A 58 9.78 -3.24 0.86
C GLU A 58 8.98 -3.26 2.17
N SER A 59 7.90 -2.47 2.22
CA SER A 59 7.01 -2.44 3.38
C SER A 59 6.34 -3.81 3.61
N ALA A 60 5.83 -4.44 2.55
CA ALA A 60 5.20 -5.76 2.60
C ALA A 60 6.15 -6.84 3.13
N ARG A 61 7.43 -6.81 2.74
CA ARG A 61 8.47 -7.72 3.28
C ARG A 61 8.72 -7.54 4.76
N ARG A 62 8.68 -6.29 5.26
CA ARG A 62 8.81 -6.03 6.70
C ARG A 62 7.63 -6.53 7.51
N PHE A 63 6.42 -6.42 6.95
CA PHE A 63 5.22 -6.96 7.57
C PHE A 63 5.10 -8.49 7.41
N GLU A 64 5.88 -9.12 6.52
CA GLU A 64 5.76 -10.56 6.23
C GLU A 64 6.08 -11.43 7.46
N GLU A 65 7.00 -10.98 8.32
CA GLU A 65 7.37 -11.70 9.54
C GLU A 65 6.31 -11.58 10.66
N SER A 66 5.61 -10.44 10.74
CA SER A 66 4.70 -10.16 11.87
C SER A 66 3.20 -10.25 11.49
N HIS A 67 2.84 -10.00 10.24
CA HIS A 67 1.46 -9.78 9.81
C HIS A 67 1.19 -10.31 8.37
N PRO A 68 0.99 -11.63 8.20
CA PRO A 68 0.82 -12.26 6.88
C PRO A 68 -0.43 -11.76 6.11
N VAL A 69 -1.45 -11.27 6.81
CA VAL A 69 -2.66 -10.69 6.19
C VAL A 69 -2.36 -9.34 5.54
N LEU A 70 -1.55 -8.51 6.20
CA LEU A 70 -1.11 -7.21 5.68
C LEU A 70 -0.21 -7.39 4.46
N THR A 71 0.74 -8.34 4.52
CA THR A 71 1.63 -8.64 3.38
C THR A 71 0.87 -9.10 2.14
N ASN A 72 -0.13 -9.98 2.30
CA ASN A 72 -0.94 -10.44 1.18
C ASN A 72 -1.70 -9.28 0.51
N THR A 73 -2.20 -8.35 1.32
CA THR A 73 -2.97 -7.21 0.82
C THR A 73 -2.05 -6.15 0.17
N LEU A 74 -0.88 -5.88 0.76
CA LEU A 74 0.14 -5.00 0.18
C LEU A 74 0.72 -5.56 -1.12
N GLY A 75 0.97 -6.87 -1.20
CA GLY A 75 1.40 -7.53 -2.43
C GLY A 75 0.35 -7.38 -3.54
N ARG A 76 -0.94 -7.45 -3.21
CA ARG A 76 -2.01 -7.22 -4.17
C ARG A 76 -2.05 -5.77 -4.65
N ILE A 77 -1.79 -4.80 -3.77
CA ILE A 77 -1.68 -3.37 -4.12
C ILE A 77 -0.49 -3.14 -5.07
N ALA A 78 0.67 -3.73 -4.79
CA ALA A 78 1.83 -3.64 -5.67
C ALA A 78 1.56 -4.23 -7.06
N ASP A 79 0.92 -5.41 -7.13
CA ASP A 79 0.53 -6.03 -8.40
C ASP A 79 -0.46 -5.15 -9.19
N MET A 80 -1.42 -4.54 -8.49
CA MET A 80 -2.37 -3.59 -9.08
C MET A 80 -1.70 -2.33 -9.64
N LEU A 81 -0.74 -1.76 -8.91
CA LEU A 81 0.05 -0.62 -9.38
C LEU A 81 0.85 -1.01 -10.63
N GLN A 82 1.58 -2.13 -10.59
CA GLN A 82 2.33 -2.65 -11.73
C GLN A 82 1.45 -2.91 -12.97
N GLN A 83 0.24 -3.46 -12.77
CA GLN A 83 -0.69 -3.74 -13.87
C GLN A 83 -1.22 -2.46 -14.52
N MET A 84 -1.32 -1.37 -13.76
CA MET A 84 -1.68 -0.05 -14.26
C MET A 84 -0.52 0.67 -14.96
N GLY A 85 0.68 0.05 -15.02
CA GLY A 85 1.87 0.63 -15.62
C GLY A 85 2.41 1.82 -14.83
N ILE A 86 2.05 1.88 -13.54
CA ILE A 86 2.44 2.93 -12.61
C ILE A 86 3.39 2.39 -11.55
#